data_AF-A0A962ZJW0-F1
#
_entry.id   AF-A0A962ZJW0-F1
#
_cell.length_a   1.000
_cell.length_b   1.000
_cell.length_c   1.000
_cell.angle_alpha   90.00
_cell.angle_beta   90.00
_cell.angle_gamma   90.00
#
_symmetry.space_group_name_H-M   'P 1'
#
loop_
_entity.id
_entity.type
_entity.pdbx_description
1 polymer ?
#
loop_
_entity_poly.entity_id
_entity_poly.type
_entity_poly.pdbx_seq_one_letter_code
_entity_poly.pdbx_strand_id
1 'polypeptide(L)'
;MTDRILKPLPITAERFAPFGDIIGAAPGGPSKKEARFERFDDLARLDVDESGDGHLALSIARSRTATVLPYRFDMIERHPLGSQA
;
A
#
# COMPACT_ATOMS: atom_id res chain seq x y z
N MET A 1 7.58 -20.49 -22.20
CA MET A 1 7.80 -19.34 -21.30
C MET A 1 8.67 -19.82 -20.16
N THR A 2 9.82 -19.20 -19.94
CA THR A 2 10.71 -19.55 -18.82
C THR A 2 10.13 -18.99 -17.53
N ASP A 3 10.11 -19.80 -16.47
CA ASP A 3 9.67 -19.35 -15.14
C ASP A 3 10.63 -18.24 -14.66
N ARG A 4 10.09 -17.04 -14.44
CA ARG A 4 10.85 -15.89 -13.92
C ARG A 4 10.83 -15.92 -12.40
N ILE A 5 12.00 -16.01 -11.78
CA ILE A 5 12.13 -15.87 -10.33
C ILE A 5 12.03 -14.40 -9.95
N LEU A 6 11.05 -14.05 -9.13
CA LEU A 6 10.92 -12.72 -8.52
C LEU A 6 11.74 -12.68 -7.22
N LYS A 7 12.59 -11.68 -7.08
CA LYS A 7 13.36 -11.42 -5.85
C LYS A 7 12.79 -10.18 -5.17
N PRO A 8 12.31 -10.25 -3.92
CA PRO A 8 11.84 -9.07 -3.22
C PRO A 8 13.00 -8.11 -2.98
N LEU A 9 12.69 -6.82 -3.07
CA LEU A 9 13.62 -5.73 -2.75
C LEU A 9 13.08 -4.97 -1.54
N PRO A 10 13.93 -4.35 -0.72
CA PRO A 10 13.47 -3.45 0.32
C PRO A 10 12.57 -2.36 -0.26
N ILE A 11 11.46 -2.11 0.41
CA ILE A 11 10.52 -1.07 0.01
C ILE A 11 11.08 0.31 0.41
N THR A 12 11.08 1.25 -0.53
CA THR A 12 11.43 2.66 -0.30
C THR A 12 10.47 3.53 -1.12
N ALA A 13 10.28 4.79 -0.71
CA ALA A 13 9.34 5.68 -1.38
C ALA A 13 9.69 5.84 -2.87
N GLU A 14 10.97 5.93 -3.19
CA GLU A 14 11.47 6.08 -4.56
C GLU A 14 11.20 4.83 -5.41
N ARG A 15 11.37 3.63 -4.83
CA ARG A 15 11.10 2.37 -5.53
C ARG A 15 9.62 2.12 -5.73
N PHE A 16 8.79 2.63 -4.84
CA PHE A 16 7.35 2.38 -4.84
C PHE A 16 6.52 3.46 -5.55
N ALA A 17 7.09 4.65 -5.78
CA ALA A 17 6.41 5.80 -6.40
C ALA A 17 5.59 5.49 -7.67
N PRO A 18 5.99 4.57 -8.58
CA PRO A 18 5.16 4.22 -9.74
C PRO A 18 3.88 3.45 -9.41
N PHE A 19 3.77 2.89 -8.20
CA PHE A 19 2.69 1.99 -7.77
C PHE A 19 1.78 2.60 -6.70
N GLY A 20 2.26 3.64 -5.99
CA GLY A 20 1.50 4.33 -4.96
C GLY A 20 2.40 4.93 -3.88
N ASP A 21 1.82 5.15 -2.70
CA ASP A 21 2.47 5.76 -1.54
C ASP A 21 2.87 4.70 -0.49
N ILE A 22 3.85 5.03 0.36
CA ILE A 22 4.22 4.21 1.52
C ILE A 22 3.68 4.86 2.79
N ILE A 23 2.76 4.16 3.45
CA ILE A 23 2.26 4.55 4.76
C ILE A 23 3.25 4.06 5.83
N GLY A 24 3.96 4.98 6.47
CA GLY A 24 4.91 4.64 7.53
C GLY A 24 5.34 5.83 8.38
N ALA A 25 5.84 5.53 9.57
CA ALA A 25 6.40 6.49 10.52
C ALA A 25 7.95 6.51 10.42
N ALA A 26 8.47 6.87 9.25
CA ALA A 26 9.91 6.90 9.03
C ALA A 26 10.59 8.02 9.84
N PRO A 27 11.71 7.77 10.54
CA PRO A 27 12.46 8.81 11.23
C PRO A 27 12.90 9.91 10.25
N GLY A 28 12.63 11.17 10.60
CA GLY A 28 12.97 12.31 9.74
C GLY A 28 12.02 12.56 8.57
N GLY A 29 10.91 11.80 8.47
CA GLY A 29 9.80 12.13 7.58
C GLY A 29 9.06 13.40 7.99
N PRO A 30 8.16 13.94 7.14
CA PRO A 30 7.35 15.10 7.46
C PRO A 30 6.45 14.78 8.65
N SER A 31 6.88 15.20 9.83
CA SER A 31 6.16 15.00 11.08
C SER A 31 5.90 16.33 11.75
N LYS A 32 4.70 16.49 12.33
CA LYS A 32 4.45 17.54 13.33
C LYS A 32 4.72 16.95 14.71
N LYS A 33 5.63 17.60 15.44
CA LYS A 33 5.98 17.22 16.81
C LYS A 33 5.17 18.10 17.76
N GLU A 34 4.15 17.52 18.37
CA GLU A 34 3.23 18.24 19.26
C GLU A 34 3.30 17.61 20.64
N ALA A 35 4.03 18.27 21.55
CA ALA A 35 4.22 17.96 22.97
C ALA A 35 4.56 16.49 23.31
N ARG A 36 3.59 15.58 23.19
CA ARG A 36 3.64 14.16 23.55
C ARG A 36 3.64 13.22 22.33
N PHE A 37 3.33 13.71 21.12
CA PHE A 37 3.12 12.88 19.95
C PHE A 37 3.88 13.38 18.72
N GLU A 38 4.26 12.43 17.86
CA GLU A 38 4.72 12.69 16.50
C GLU A 38 3.57 12.32 15.55
N ARG A 39 3.16 13.28 14.72
CA ARG A 39 2.06 13.09 13.76
C ARG A 39 2.61 13.15 12.34
N PHE A 40 2.38 12.10 11.57
CA PHE A 40 2.77 11.99 10.16
C PHE A 40 1.53 12.22 9.31
N ASP A 41 1.44 13.41 8.72
CA ASP A 41 0.31 13.82 7.89
C ASP A 41 0.57 13.43 6.42
N ASP A 42 -0.51 13.27 5.63
CA ASP A 42 -0.46 13.14 4.18
C ASP A 42 0.39 11.96 3.66
N LEU A 43 0.28 10.81 4.34
CA LEU A 43 1.07 9.61 4.03
C LEU A 43 0.59 8.84 2.79
N ALA A 44 -0.62 9.10 2.32
CA ALA A 44 -1.18 8.49 1.12
C ALA A 44 -2.31 9.34 0.54
N ARG A 45 -2.41 9.37 -0.78
CA ARG A 45 -3.57 9.90 -1.48
C ARG A 45 -4.66 8.82 -1.59
N LEU A 46 -5.88 9.16 -1.21
CA LEU A 46 -7.04 8.31 -1.37
C LEU A 46 -7.81 8.73 -2.62
N ASP A 47 -7.91 7.82 -3.59
CA ASP A 47 -8.70 8.03 -4.81
C ASP A 47 -9.97 7.19 -4.75
N VAL A 48 -11.10 7.83 -5.06
CA VAL A 48 -12.43 7.21 -5.16
C VAL A 48 -13.12 7.78 -6.39
N ASP A 49 -13.80 6.94 -7.16
CA ASP A 49 -14.65 7.42 -8.25
C ASP A 49 -15.85 8.21 -7.69
N GLU A 50 -15.82 9.53 -7.92
CA GLU A 50 -16.86 10.47 -7.50
C GLU A 50 -18.05 10.53 -8.47
N SER A 51 -17.97 9.84 -9.63
CA SER A 51 -19.03 9.89 -10.64
C SER A 51 -20.25 9.01 -10.33
N GLY A 52 -20.16 8.17 -9.29
CA GLY A 52 -21.23 7.29 -8.81
C GLY A 52 -21.33 7.24 -7.28
N ASP A 53 -21.84 6.13 -6.73
CA ASP A 53 -22.03 5.93 -5.28
C ASP A 53 -20.73 5.54 -4.54
N GLY A 54 -19.58 5.96 -5.05
CA GLY A 54 -18.27 5.70 -4.47
C GLY A 54 -18.16 6.31 -3.07
N HIS A 55 -17.60 5.56 -2.12
CA HIS A 55 -17.33 6.06 -0.77
C HIS A 55 -16.10 5.38 -0.18
N LEU A 56 -15.50 6.04 0.82
CA LEU A 56 -14.40 5.47 1.58
C LEU A 56 -14.92 4.38 2.52
N ALA A 57 -14.28 3.21 2.47
CA ALA A 57 -14.58 2.09 3.33
C ALA A 57 -13.37 1.76 4.22
N LEU A 58 -13.62 1.46 5.49
CA LEU A 58 -12.62 0.96 6.43
C LEU A 58 -12.99 -0.46 6.82
N SER A 59 -12.10 -1.41 6.55
CA SER A 59 -12.34 -2.84 6.77
C SER A 59 -11.09 -3.54 7.30
N ILE A 60 -11.27 -4.71 7.91
CA ILE A 60 -10.17 -5.59 8.31
C ILE A 60 -10.21 -6.83 7.43
N ALA A 61 -9.18 -7.02 6.61
CA ALA A 61 -8.92 -8.27 5.93
C ALA A 61 -8.05 -9.16 6.83
N ARG A 62 -8.48 -10.41 7.06
CA ARG A 62 -7.69 -11.41 7.81
C ARG A 62 -7.46 -12.62 6.91
N SER A 63 -6.21 -12.82 6.49
CA SER A 63 -5.84 -14.09 5.85
C SER A 63 -6.02 -15.23 6.84
N ARG A 64 -6.70 -16.30 6.41
CA ARG A 64 -6.94 -17.51 7.22
C ARG A 64 -5.84 -18.55 7.05
N THR A 65 -4.93 -18.35 6.12
CA THR A 65 -3.91 -19.31 5.75
C THR A 65 -2.61 -18.56 5.42
N ALA A 66 -1.49 -19.07 5.93
CA ALA A 66 -0.19 -18.51 5.61
C ALA A 66 0.21 -18.88 4.18
N THR A 67 0.76 -17.91 3.44
CA THR A 67 1.42 -18.19 2.17
C THR A 67 2.73 -18.94 2.43
N VAL A 68 2.91 -20.08 1.78
CA VAL A 68 4.14 -20.89 1.87
C VAL A 68 5.02 -20.61 0.66
N LEU A 69 6.32 -20.43 0.89
CA LEU A 69 7.31 -20.23 -0.16
C LEU A 69 7.98 -21.56 -0.55
N PRO A 70 8.36 -21.75 -1.83
CA PRO A 70 8.19 -20.81 -2.95
C PRO A 70 6.73 -20.72 -3.40
N TYR A 71 6.27 -19.50 -3.66
CA TYR A 71 4.91 -19.23 -4.14
C TYR A 71 4.93 -18.87 -5.62
N ARG A 72 4.10 -19.54 -6.42
CA ARG A 72 3.89 -19.21 -7.84
C ARG A 72 2.77 -18.18 -7.92
N PHE A 73 3.09 -16.99 -8.41
CA PHE A 73 2.09 -15.96 -8.73
C PHE A 73 1.56 -16.22 -10.15
N ASP A 74 0.25 -16.44 -10.28
CA ASP A 74 -0.45 -16.66 -11.55
C ASP A 74 -1.51 -15.59 -11.86
N MET A 75 -1.83 -14.73 -10.90
CA MET A 75 -2.80 -13.65 -11.02
C MET A 75 -2.32 -12.37 -10.35
N ILE A 76 -2.76 -11.23 -10.90
CA ILE A 76 -2.68 -9.90 -10.30
C ILE A 76 -4.06 -9.25 -10.45
N GLU A 77 -4.50 -8.51 -9.43
CA GLU A 77 -5.73 -7.71 -9.46
C GLU A 77 -5.43 -6.21 -9.53
N ARG A 78 -6.44 -5.41 -9.86
CA ARG A 78 -6.39 -3.95 -9.83
C ARG A 78 -7.78 -3.38 -9.52
N HIS A 79 -7.81 -2.15 -9.01
CA HIS A 79 -9.03 -1.39 -8.73
C HIS A 79 -9.08 -0.16 -9.65
N PRO A 80 -9.79 -0.21 -10.80
CA PRO A 80 -9.79 0.89 -11.76
C PRO A 80 -10.47 2.18 -11.27
N LEU A 81 -11.31 2.07 -10.23
CA LEU A 81 -12.19 3.14 -9.73
C LEU A 81 -11.79 3.65 -8.34
N GLY A 82 -10.62 3.28 -7.83
CA GLY A 82 -10.14 3.77 -6.55
C GLY A 82 -8.85 3.14 -6.05
N SER A 83 -8.27 3.75 -5.02
CA SER A 83 -7.09 3.27 -4.30
C SER A 83 -7.44 2.18 -3.29
N GLN A 84 -6.47 1.33 -2.92
CA GLN A 84 -6.58 0.34 -1.85
C GLN A 84 -5.34 0.39 -0.95
N ALA A 85 -5.55 0.39 0.37
CA ALA A 85 -4.52 0.40 1.40
C ALA A 85 -4.85 -0.57 2.54
#